data_AF-A0A840VDU9-F1
#
_entry.id   AF-A0A840VDU9-F1
#
_cell.length_a   1.000
_cell.length_b   1.000
_cell.length_c   1.000
_cell.angle_alpha   90.00
_cell.angle_beta   90.00
_cell.angle_gamma   90.00
#
_symmetry.space_group_name_H-M   'P 1'
#
loop_
_entity.id
_entity.type
_entity.pdbx_description
1 polymer ?
#
loop_
_entity_poly.entity_id
_entity_poly.type
_entity_poly.pdbx_seq_one_letter_code
_entity_poly.pdbx_strand_id
1 'polypeptide(L)'
;MPIQSIWEPEVANPASPTEIQLLYHLLPAIRQQIHLTLRYHGGSTPGEPRTLTHSMVFRKLHDQAHSPLCLLAWFHTRQANRTFRLDRFSHPFATTAPLEPTARTA
;
A
#
# COMPACT_ATOMS: atom_id res chain seq x y z
N MET A 1 35.45 6.60 -23.02
CA MET A 1 34.24 5.76 -22.94
C MET A 1 33.25 6.46 -22.03
N PRO A 2 32.14 7.05 -22.50
CA PRO A 2 31.18 7.65 -21.59
C PRO A 2 30.32 6.56 -20.97
N ILE A 3 30.24 6.55 -19.64
CA ILE A 3 29.33 5.68 -18.88
C ILE A 3 27.93 6.26 -19.07
N GLN A 4 27.11 5.61 -19.89
CA GLN A 4 25.67 5.92 -19.96
C GLN A 4 25.03 5.45 -18.65
N SER A 5 24.89 6.38 -17.70
CA SER A 5 24.07 6.19 -16.51
C SER A 5 22.61 6.36 -16.91
N ILE A 6 21.99 5.28 -17.39
CA ILE A 6 20.54 5.21 -17.59
C ILE A 6 19.94 4.75 -16.26
N TRP A 7 19.74 5.67 -15.32
CA TRP A 7 18.75 5.48 -14.27
C TRP A 7 17.40 5.92 -14.84
N GLU A 8 16.79 5.06 -15.64
CA GLU A 8 15.35 5.16 -15.84
C GLU A 8 14.69 4.65 -14.56
N PRO A 9 13.82 5.43 -13.90
CA PRO A 9 12.99 4.89 -12.84
C PRO A 9 12.11 3.83 -13.52
N GLU A 10 12.46 2.56 -13.31
CA GLU A 10 11.69 1.43 -13.80
C GLU A 10 10.28 1.60 -13.25
N VAL A 11 9.37 2.11 -14.08
CA VAL A 11 7.99 2.36 -13.70
C VAL A 11 7.45 0.98 -13.37
N ALA A 12 7.32 0.73 -12.08
CA ALA A 12 6.97 -0.53 -11.48
C ALA A 12 5.78 -1.14 -12.23
N ASN A 13 6.02 -1.99 -13.24
CA ASN A 13 4.97 -2.56 -14.08
C ASN A 13 4.04 -3.42 -13.19
N PRO A 14 2.82 -2.94 -12.86
CA PRO A 14 1.97 -3.63 -11.91
C PRO A 14 1.66 -5.03 -12.46
N ALA A 15 1.97 -6.05 -11.67
CA ALA A 15 2.05 -7.43 -12.15
C ALA A 15 0.66 -8.06 -12.38
N SER A 16 -0.42 -7.42 -11.91
CA SER A 16 -1.79 -7.88 -12.15
C SER A 16 -2.83 -6.74 -12.23
N PRO A 17 -3.97 -6.93 -12.93
CA PRO A 17 -5.08 -5.96 -12.93
C PRO A 17 -5.59 -5.58 -11.54
N THR A 18 -5.55 -6.51 -10.59
CA THR A 18 -5.93 -6.29 -9.19
C THR A 18 -4.97 -5.32 -8.49
N GLU A 19 -3.67 -5.44 -8.75
CA GLU A 19 -2.67 -4.49 -8.24
C GLU A 19 -2.88 -3.08 -8.83
N ILE A 20 -3.19 -2.99 -10.12
CA ILE A 20 -3.51 -1.71 -10.78
C ILE A 20 -4.70 -1.02 -10.10
N GLN A 21 -5.79 -1.76 -9.90
CA GLN A 21 -6.98 -1.23 -9.24
C GLN A 21 -6.67 -0.77 -7.81
N LEU A 22 -5.91 -1.55 -7.06
CA LEU A 22 -5.51 -1.17 -5.71
C LEU A 22 -4.67 0.11 -5.71
N LEU A 23 -3.74 0.27 -6.65
CA LEU A 23 -2.96 1.51 -6.79
C LEU A 23 -3.85 2.72 -7.07
N TYR A 24 -4.88 2.59 -7.89
CA TYR A 24 -5.86 3.66 -8.12
C TYR A 24 -6.60 4.08 -6.85
N HIS A 25 -6.82 3.17 -5.90
CA HIS A 25 -7.38 3.52 -4.58
C HIS A 25 -6.34 4.10 -3.62
N LEU A 26 -5.10 3.59 -3.65
CA LEU A 26 -4.04 3.97 -2.72
C LEU A 26 -3.44 5.35 -3.03
N LEU A 27 -3.16 5.66 -4.30
CA LEU A 27 -2.44 6.88 -4.66
C LEU A 27 -3.18 8.17 -4.26
N PRO A 28 -4.51 8.31 -4.50
CA PRO A 28 -5.26 9.46 -4.02
C PRO A 28 -5.30 9.52 -2.49
N ALA A 29 -5.46 8.37 -1.82
CA ALA A 29 -5.51 8.29 -0.36
C ALA A 29 -4.18 8.70 0.29
N ILE A 30 -3.04 8.30 -0.31
CA ILE A 30 -1.70 8.75 0.11
C ILE A 30 -1.59 10.27 -0.06
N ARG A 31 -1.95 10.79 -1.24
CA ARG A 31 -1.88 12.23 -1.54
C ARG A 31 -2.74 13.07 -0.58
N GLN A 32 -3.90 12.55 -0.19
CA GLN A 32 -4.86 13.23 0.69
C GLN A 32 -4.66 12.88 2.17
N GLN A 33 -3.67 12.04 2.51
CA GLN A 33 -3.42 11.53 3.86
C GLN A 33 -4.66 10.89 4.51
N ILE A 34 -5.47 10.21 3.71
CA ILE A 34 -6.70 9.55 4.18
C ILE A 34 -6.36 8.18 4.78
N HIS A 35 -7.00 7.88 5.90
CA HIS A 35 -6.98 6.55 6.49
C HIS A 35 -7.85 5.61 5.65
N LEU A 36 -7.29 4.47 5.22
CA LEU A 36 -8.09 3.42 4.58
C LEU A 36 -8.17 2.22 5.52
N THR A 37 -9.34 1.60 5.54
CA THR A 37 -9.50 0.27 6.13
C THR A 37 -9.55 -0.74 5.00
N LEU A 38 -8.53 -1.58 4.89
CA LEU A 38 -8.41 -2.58 3.83
C LEU A 38 -8.35 -3.99 4.44
N ARG A 39 -8.99 -4.97 3.81
CA ARG A 39 -8.90 -6.36 4.24
C ARG A 39 -7.60 -6.98 3.75
N TYR A 40 -6.82 -7.54 4.67
CA TYR A 40 -5.50 -8.09 4.37
C TYR A 40 -5.36 -9.52 4.88
N HIS A 41 -4.93 -10.42 4.00
CA HIS A 41 -4.64 -11.81 4.33
C HIS A 41 -3.21 -11.93 4.89
N GLY A 42 -3.11 -12.05 6.20
CA GLY A 42 -1.85 -12.37 6.88
C GLY A 42 -1.44 -13.83 6.65
N GLY A 43 -0.18 -14.16 6.96
CA GLY A 43 0.27 -15.56 6.94
C GLY A 43 -0.43 -16.45 7.99
N SER A 44 -1.06 -15.84 8.99
CA SER A 44 -1.70 -16.52 10.12
C SER A 44 -3.11 -16.03 10.43
N THR A 45 -3.63 -14.99 9.75
CA THR A 45 -5.01 -14.51 9.93
C THR A 45 -5.69 -14.23 8.58
N PRO A 46 -6.85 -14.84 8.31
CA PRO A 46 -7.57 -14.64 7.06
C PRO A 46 -8.33 -13.31 7.04
N GLY A 47 -8.01 -12.44 6.08
CA GLY A 47 -8.90 -11.37 5.59
C GLY A 47 -9.35 -10.32 6.61
N GLU A 48 -8.61 -10.10 7.68
CA GLU A 48 -8.98 -9.13 8.72
C GLU A 48 -8.90 -7.69 8.18
N PRO A 49 -9.87 -6.82 8.51
CA PRO A 49 -9.79 -5.41 8.18
C PRO A 49 -8.63 -4.76 8.94
N ARG A 50 -7.83 -3.97 8.23
CA ARG A 50 -6.69 -3.22 8.77
C ARG A 50 -6.85 -1.76 8.44
N THR A 51 -6.91 -0.93 9.47
CA THR A 51 -6.88 0.53 9.32
C THR A 51 -5.43 0.99 9.20
N LEU A 52 -5.14 1.66 8.08
CA LEU A 52 -3.81 2.01 7.65
C LEU A 52 -3.73 3.50 7.31
N THR A 53 -2.67 4.17 7.76
CA THR A 53 -2.25 5.47 7.20
C THR A 53 -1.09 5.21 6.25
N HIS A 54 -1.35 5.41 4.97
CA HIS A 54 -0.49 5.01 3.87
C HIS A 54 0.65 6.01 3.70
N SER A 55 1.88 5.53 3.54
CA SER A 55 3.04 6.41 3.39
C SER A 55 3.66 6.29 2.01
N MET A 56 3.95 5.07 1.57
CA MET A 56 4.69 4.84 0.33
C MET A 56 4.41 3.46 -0.25
N VAL A 57 4.34 3.38 -1.58
CA VAL A 57 4.33 2.11 -2.31
C VAL A 57 5.70 1.92 -2.96
N PHE A 58 6.29 0.74 -2.80
CA PHE A 58 7.64 0.41 -3.27
C PHE A 58 7.75 -1.07 -3.63
N ARG A 59 8.73 -1.47 -4.45
CA ARG A 59 9.06 -2.88 -4.64
C ARG A 59 10.15 -3.30 -3.68
N LYS A 60 9.96 -4.45 -3.02
CA LYS A 60 11.04 -5.07 -2.25
C LYS A 60 11.92 -5.87 -3.21
N LEU A 61 13.07 -5.31 -3.60
CA LEU A 61 14.08 -5.99 -4.41
C LEU A 61 14.63 -7.17 -3.61
N HIS A 62 14.25 -8.39 -3.99
CA HIS A 62 14.78 -9.62 -3.39
C HIS A 62 15.34 -10.56 -4.47
N ASP A 63 14.76 -10.52 -5.67
CA ASP A 63 15.24 -11.18 -6.88
C ASP A 63 14.61 -10.50 -8.10
N GLN A 64 15.36 -10.29 -9.19
CA GLN A 64 14.96 -9.41 -10.30
C GLN A 64 13.68 -9.87 -11.04
N ALA A 65 13.29 -11.14 -10.91
CA ALA A 65 12.15 -11.69 -11.64
C ALA A 65 10.79 -11.55 -10.93
N HIS A 66 10.73 -11.50 -9.59
CA HIS A 66 9.46 -11.63 -8.84
C HIS A 66 9.38 -10.80 -7.55
N SER A 67 9.84 -9.56 -7.60
CA SER A 67 9.78 -8.64 -6.45
C SER A 67 8.36 -8.08 -6.25
N PRO A 68 7.65 -8.43 -5.15
CA PRO A 68 6.26 -8.01 -4.94
C PRO A 68 6.17 -6.52 -4.62
N LEU A 69 5.09 -5.90 -5.09
CA LEU A 69 4.76 -4.54 -4.73
C LEU A 69 4.31 -4.50 -3.27
N CYS A 70 4.86 -3.56 -2.51
CA CYS A 70 4.69 -3.42 -1.08
C CYS A 70 4.18 -2.02 -0.73
N LEU A 71 3.35 -1.93 0.30
CA LEU A 71 2.88 -0.71 0.93
C LEU A 71 3.55 -0.58 2.29
N LEU A 72 4.23 0.54 2.54
CA LEU A 72 4.59 0.99 3.87
C LEU A 72 3.45 1.84 4.44
N ALA A 73 2.95 1.45 5.60
CA ALA A 73 1.89 2.16 6.29
C ALA A 73 2.01 2.05 7.81
N TRP A 74 1.46 3.05 8.50
CA TRP A 74 1.18 2.97 9.93
C TRP A 74 -0.03 2.06 10.17
N PHE A 75 0.16 0.99 10.94
CA PHE A 75 -0.90 0.05 11.28
C PHE A 75 -1.49 0.37 12.66
N HIS A 76 -2.69 0.96 12.66
CA HIS A 76 -3.34 1.48 13.88
C HIS A 76 -3.60 0.40 14.95
N THR A 77 -3.95 -0.83 14.57
CA THR A 77 -4.19 -1.90 15.55
C THR A 77 -2.94 -2.29 16.33
N ARG A 78 -1.75 -2.21 15.70
CA ARG A 78 -0.47 -2.58 16.33
C ARG A 78 0.37 -1.37 16.74
N GLN A 79 -0.13 -0.14 16.47
CA GLN A 79 0.57 1.11 16.74
C GLN A 79 2.03 1.08 16.23
N ALA A 80 2.23 0.62 15.00
CA ALA A 80 3.56 0.43 14.43
C ALA A 80 3.59 0.56 12.89
N ASN A 81 4.75 0.95 12.37
CA ASN A 81 5.03 0.87 10.93
C ASN A 81 5.14 -0.60 10.48
N ARG A 82 4.43 -0.93 9.40
CA ARG A 82 4.41 -2.28 8.82
C ARG A 82 4.42 -2.22 7.29
N THR A 83 5.03 -3.24 6.71
CA THR A 83 5.03 -3.46 5.27
C THR A 83 3.96 -4.50 4.93
N PHE A 84 3.13 -4.17 3.94
CA PHE A 84 2.04 -5.01 3.45
C PHE A 84 2.29 -5.34 1.99
N ARG A 85 2.16 -6.60 1.59
CA ARG A 85 2.25 -6.95 0.17
C ARG A 85 0.91 -6.64 -0.50
N LEU A 86 0.94 -6.01 -1.68
CA LEU A 86 -0.27 -5.57 -2.35
C LEU A 86 -1.14 -6.75 -2.82
N ASP A 87 -0.50 -7.85 -3.22
CA ASP A 87 -1.14 -9.10 -3.65
C ASP A 87 -1.94 -9.82 -2.53
N ARG A 88 -1.82 -9.38 -1.28
CA ARG A 88 -2.52 -9.96 -0.12
C ARG A 88 -3.73 -9.16 0.34
N PHE A 89 -4.05 -8.04 -0.33
CA PHE A 89 -5.29 -7.34 -0.07
C PHE A 89 -6.46 -7.99 -0.81
N SER A 90 -7.60 -8.12 -0.13
CA SER A 90 -8.80 -8.72 -0.70
C SER A 90 -9.55 -7.72 -1.60
N HIS A 91 -10.06 -8.20 -2.73
CA HIS A 91 -11.05 -7.47 -3.53
C HIS A 91 -12.49 -7.82 -3.08
N PRO A 92 -13.47 -6.90 -3.13
CA PRO A 92 -13.37 -5.49 -3.50
C PRO A 92 -12.68 -4.63 -2.41
N PHE A 93 -11.94 -3.62 -2.86
CA PHE A 93 -11.25 -2.67 -1.98
C PHE A 93 -12.26 -1.68 -1.42
N ALA A 94 -12.97 -2.09 -0.36
CA ALA A 94 -13.92 -1.22 0.31
C ALA A 94 -13.15 -0.18 1.15
N THR A 95 -13.04 1.05 0.62
CA THR A 95 -12.63 2.19 1.45
C THR A 95 -13.76 2.50 2.41
N THR A 96 -13.62 2.14 3.69
CA THR A 96 -14.48 2.73 4.71
C THR A 96 -14.06 4.21 4.83
N ALA A 97 -15.04 5.10 4.74
CA ALA A 97 -14.87 6.56 4.69
C ALA A 97 -13.91 7.08 5.78
N PRO A 98 -13.31 8.27 5.60
CA PRO A 98 -12.45 8.87 6.62
C PRO A 98 -13.15 8.82 7.97
N LEU A 99 -12.49 8.28 9.00
CA LEU A 99 -12.83 8.65 10.37
C LEU A 99 -12.76 10.18 10.37
N GLU A 100 -13.90 10.84 10.56
CA GLU A 100 -13.95 12.30 10.65
C GLU A 100 -12.80 12.77 11.54
N PRO A 101 -12.12 13.88 11.17
CA PRO A 101 -11.17 14.48 12.08
C PRO A 101 -11.91 14.73 13.38
N THR A 102 -11.57 13.98 14.42
CA THR A 102 -12.16 14.16 15.74
C THR A 102 -11.93 15.61 16.06
N ALA A 103 -13.01 16.39 16.09
CA ALA A 103 -12.97 17.82 16.31
C ALA A 103 -12.07 18.06 17.51
N ARG A 104 -10.94 18.76 17.30
CA ARG A 104 -10.17 19.31 18.41
C ARG A 104 -11.14 20.24 19.12
N THR A 105 -11.64 19.78 20.25
CA THR A 105 -12.48 20.56 21.14
C THR A 105 -11.55 21.50 21.90
N ALA A 106 -11.86 22.79 21.80
CA ALA A 106 -11.36 23.95 22.54
C ALA A 106 -9.93 24.41 22.28
#